data_AF-A0A7S3M6J6-F1
#
_entry.id   AF-A0A7S3M6J6-F1
#
_cell.length_a   1.000
_cell.length_b   1.000
_cell.length_c   1.000
_cell.angle_alpha   90.00
_cell.angle_beta   90.00
_cell.angle_gamma   90.00
#
_symmetry.space_group_name_H-M   'P 1'
#
loop_
_entity.id
_entity.type
_entity.pdbx_description
1 polymer ?
#
loop_
_entity_poly.entity_id
_entity_poly.type
_entity_poly.pdbx_seq_one_letter_code
_entity_poly.pdbx_strand_id
1 'polypeptide(L)'
;VQLLLQMAEDKRQLQQLEAKILQMLSESEGNILDDEVLINTLSESKLTAIAIGERVAEAEITEQDINEARSRYLSVATRGSIIYFVIADLGGVDPMYQYSLGYYTALFNRCIADSQKTSDLEVRLRNIIDYATQVIYENICRGLFEKDKLLFSSSVCFQILRNAGKIRDDEWNMFVRGPGAVDRASMPPNPHPDNIPAPMWDIICATEARLVYDHTDVVEGEPRDPLSHDAAPFKGLAASLQTDYGGNGVESPWATWMLSSSVMSEPLPGALNDTVNFFQ
;
A
#
# COMPACT_ATOMS: atom_id res chain seq x y z
N VAL A 1 -12.29 20.45 10.08
CA VAL A 1 -12.03 21.69 9.30
C VAL A 1 -12.21 22.94 10.16
N GLN A 2 -13.28 23.06 10.93
CA GLN A 2 -13.53 24.22 11.79
C GLN A 2 -12.45 24.44 12.87
N LEU A 3 -11.98 23.38 13.55
CA LEU A 3 -10.89 23.46 14.55
C LEU A 3 -9.60 24.06 13.97
N LEU A 4 -9.15 23.57 12.81
CA LEU A 4 -7.92 24.03 12.16
C LEU A 4 -8.00 25.49 11.71
N LEU A 5 -9.15 25.91 11.17
CA LEU A 5 -9.38 27.31 10.80
C LEU A 5 -9.34 28.22 12.03
N GLN A 6 -9.93 27.78 13.13
CA GLN A 6 -9.95 28.54 14.37
C GLN A 6 -8.57 28.62 15.02
N MET A 7 -7.82 27.51 15.03
CA MET A 7 -6.44 27.49 15.51
C MET A 7 -5.51 28.39 14.67
N ALA A 8 -5.68 28.40 13.34
CA ALA A 8 -4.92 29.29 12.47
C ALA A 8 -5.24 30.77 12.73
N GLU A 9 -6.52 31.07 12.95
CA GLU A 9 -6.98 32.42 13.30
C GLU A 9 -6.47 32.85 14.69
N ASP A 10 -6.54 31.99 15.70
CA ASP A 10 -6.01 32.27 17.05
C ASP A 10 -4.48 32.48 17.01
N LYS A 11 -3.73 31.66 16.24
CA LYS A 11 -2.28 31.87 16.02
C LYS A 11 -1.99 33.19 15.31
N ARG A 12 -2.81 33.57 14.33
CA ARG A 12 -2.70 34.87 13.64
C ARG A 12 -2.97 36.02 14.61
N GLN A 13 -3.99 35.91 15.45
CA GLN A 13 -4.34 36.94 16.44
C GLN A 13 -3.22 37.13 17.46
N LEU A 14 -2.57 36.05 17.94
CA LEU A 14 -1.39 36.14 18.81
C LEU A 14 -0.25 36.92 18.16
N GLN A 15 0.08 36.62 16.90
CA GLN A 15 1.13 37.33 16.17
C GLN A 15 0.79 38.81 15.98
N GLN A 16 -0.47 39.13 15.69
CA GLN A 16 -0.92 40.52 15.56
C GLN A 16 -0.86 41.28 16.88
N LEU A 17 -1.21 40.62 17.98
CA LEU A 17 -1.12 41.19 19.31
C LEU A 17 0.33 41.47 19.69
N GLU A 18 1.23 40.52 19.41
CA GLU A 18 2.68 40.67 19.63
C GLU A 18 3.25 41.83 18.81
N ALA A 19 2.92 41.91 17.53
CA ALA A 19 3.33 43.02 16.66
C ALA A 19 2.81 44.37 17.16
N LYS A 20 1.56 44.43 17.63
CA LYS A 20 0.97 45.64 18.21
C LYS A 20 1.69 46.06 19.50
N ILE A 21 2.01 45.11 20.38
CA ILE A 21 2.78 45.35 21.60
C ILE A 21 4.16 45.93 21.25
N LEU A 22 4.88 45.32 20.31
CA LEU A 22 6.20 45.77 19.87
C LEU A 22 6.15 47.17 19.25
N GLN A 23 5.14 47.45 18.44
CA GLN A 23 4.93 48.76 17.84
C GLN A 23 4.70 49.83 18.92
N MET A 24 3.78 49.59 19.85
CA MET A 24 3.48 50.54 20.94
C MET A 24 4.70 50.79 21.85
N LEU A 25 5.53 49.77 22.10
CA LEU A 25 6.78 49.92 22.85
C LEU A 25 7.84 50.73 22.07
N SER A 26 7.87 50.60 20.74
CA SER A 26 8.82 51.32 19.89
C SER A 26 8.45 52.78 19.65
N GLU A 27 7.15 53.11 19.66
CA GLU A 27 6.63 54.46 19.42
C GLU A 27 6.55 55.31 20.70
N SER A 28 6.72 54.69 21.87
CA SER A 28 6.74 55.38 23.16
C SER A 28 8.03 56.21 23.32
N GLU A 29 7.90 57.54 23.24
CA GLU A 29 8.98 58.50 23.50
C GLU A 29 8.86 59.09 24.91
N GLY A 30 9.89 58.93 25.75
CA GLY A 30 9.93 59.47 27.13
C GLY A 30 9.94 58.40 28.22
N ASN A 31 9.49 58.74 29.43
CA ASN A 31 9.38 57.79 30.53
C ASN A 31 8.13 56.92 30.37
N ILE A 32 8.33 55.67 29.93
CA ILE A 32 7.31 54.67 29.64
C ILE A 32 6.35 54.41 30.83
N LEU A 33 6.82 54.67 32.06
CA LEU A 33 6.03 54.48 33.27
C LEU A 33 4.96 55.56 33.49
N ASP A 34 5.05 56.68 32.77
CA ASP A 34 4.09 57.80 32.86
C ASP A 34 2.97 57.70 31.80
N ASP A 35 3.09 56.77 30.84
CA ASP A 35 2.09 56.56 29.78
C ASP A 35 1.00 55.58 30.25
N GLU A 36 -0.03 56.13 30.89
CA GLU A 36 -1.16 55.37 31.44
C GLU A 36 -1.95 54.62 30.34
N VAL A 37 -1.98 55.15 29.11
CA VAL A 37 -2.68 54.52 27.97
C VAL A 37 -1.93 53.28 27.50
N LEU A 38 -0.60 53.37 27.42
CA LEU A 38 0.28 52.25 27.08
C LEU A 38 0.17 51.13 28.13
N ILE A 39 0.20 51.48 29.42
CA ILE A 39 0.10 50.51 30.52
C ILE A 39 -1.23 49.74 30.47
N ASN A 40 -2.35 50.45 30.28
CA ASN A 40 -3.67 49.82 30.20
C ASN A 40 -3.80 48.92 28.96
N THR A 41 -3.33 49.38 27.80
CA THR A 41 -3.39 48.61 26.55
C THR A 41 -2.51 47.36 26.61
N LEU A 42 -1.33 47.44 27.25
CA LEU A 42 -0.44 46.30 27.48
C LEU A 42 -1.08 45.28 28.44
N SER A 43 -1.75 45.74 29.49
CA SER A 43 -2.46 44.87 30.44
C SER A 43 -3.60 44.10 29.76
N GLU A 44 -4.44 44.79 28.99
CA GLU A 44 -5.53 44.17 28.22
C GLU A 44 -5.00 43.20 27.15
N SER A 45 -3.93 43.59 26.44
CA SER A 45 -3.28 42.73 25.45
C SER A 45 -2.68 41.49 26.11
N LYS A 46 -2.05 41.62 27.27
CA LYS A 46 -1.53 40.47 28.03
C LYS A 46 -2.64 39.48 28.41
N LEU A 47 -3.76 39.98 28.95
CA LEU A 47 -4.90 39.12 29.31
C LEU A 47 -5.47 38.40 28.09
N THR A 48 -5.60 39.12 26.97
CA THR A 48 -6.08 38.55 25.71
C THR A 48 -5.11 37.51 25.15
N ALA A 49 -3.80 37.77 25.20
CA ALA A 49 -2.77 36.82 24.77
C ALA A 49 -2.78 35.53 25.59
N ILE A 50 -2.93 35.63 26.92
CA ILE A 50 -3.05 34.45 27.79
C ILE A 50 -4.29 33.64 27.42
N ALA A 51 -5.45 34.29 27.26
CA ALA A 51 -6.68 33.60 26.90
C ALA A 51 -6.63 32.94 25.51
N ILE A 52 -5.99 33.57 24.51
CA ILE A 52 -5.79 32.94 23.20
C ILE A 52 -4.77 31.80 23.31
N GLY A 53 -3.69 31.98 24.07
CA GLY A 53 -2.67 30.96 24.28
C GLY A 53 -3.21 29.68 24.92
N GLU A 54 -4.08 29.81 25.92
CA GLU A 54 -4.77 28.67 26.54
C GLU A 54 -5.66 27.93 25.52
N ARG A 55 -6.44 28.67 24.70
CA ARG A 55 -7.26 28.05 23.64
C ARG A 55 -6.42 27.34 22.58
N VAL A 56 -5.28 27.91 22.19
CA VAL A 56 -4.37 27.27 21.24
C VAL A 56 -3.81 25.98 21.84
N ALA A 57 -3.40 25.99 23.11
CA ALA A 57 -2.91 24.79 23.78
C ALA A 57 -3.98 23.69 23.87
N GLU A 58 -5.23 24.03 24.20
CA GLU A 58 -6.35 23.07 24.20
C GLU A 58 -6.66 22.53 22.79
N ALA A 59 -6.61 23.39 21.78
CA ALA A 59 -6.82 23.00 20.39
C ALA A 59 -5.72 22.06 19.87
N GLU A 60 -4.46 22.26 20.28
CA GLU A 60 -3.33 21.38 19.93
C GLU A 60 -3.47 19.99 20.53
N ILE A 61 -3.91 19.89 21.80
CA ILE A 61 -4.22 18.59 22.43
C ILE A 61 -5.35 17.89 21.66
N THR A 62 -6.42 18.63 21.34
CA THR A 62 -7.55 18.08 20.58
C THR A 62 -7.13 17.65 19.17
N GLU A 63 -6.23 18.40 18.51
CA GLU A 63 -5.68 18.04 17.21
C GLU A 63 -4.88 16.73 17.28
N GLN A 64 -4.06 16.57 18.31
CA GLN A 64 -3.32 15.35 18.55
C GLN A 64 -4.28 14.16 18.70
N ASP A 65 -5.30 14.27 19.55
CA ASP A 65 -6.30 13.22 19.75
C ASP A 65 -7.04 12.85 18.44
N ILE A 66 -7.37 13.86 17.62
CA ILE A 66 -7.98 13.65 16.30
C ILE A 66 -7.01 12.91 15.38
N ASN A 67 -5.74 13.27 15.38
CA ASN A 67 -4.75 12.66 14.50
C ASN A 67 -4.43 11.22 14.92
N GLU A 68 -4.39 10.95 16.22
CA GLU A 68 -4.28 9.60 16.77
C GLU A 68 -5.49 8.75 16.38
N ALA A 69 -6.70 9.27 16.56
CA ALA A 69 -7.92 8.61 16.11
C ALA A 69 -7.89 8.34 14.60
N ARG A 70 -7.51 9.33 13.78
CA ARG A 70 -7.41 9.23 12.32
C ARG A 70 -6.43 8.14 11.88
N SER A 71 -5.28 8.05 12.55
CA SER A 71 -4.24 7.08 12.22
C SER A 71 -4.74 5.64 12.36
N ARG A 72 -5.62 5.38 13.32
CA ARG A 72 -6.25 4.05 13.52
C ARG A 72 -7.15 3.64 12.36
N TYR A 73 -7.81 4.60 11.68
CA TYR A 73 -8.68 4.32 10.53
C TYR A 73 -7.92 4.27 9.19
N LEU A 74 -6.61 4.54 9.18
CA LEU A 74 -5.83 4.63 7.94
C LEU A 74 -5.85 3.33 7.14
N SER A 75 -5.88 2.16 7.80
CA SER A 75 -5.96 0.85 7.14
C SER A 75 -7.19 0.71 6.23
N VAL A 76 -8.36 1.16 6.70
CA VAL A 76 -9.61 1.17 5.94
C VAL A 76 -9.53 2.16 4.77
N ALA A 77 -8.97 3.35 5.01
CA ALA A 77 -8.80 4.37 3.97
C ALA A 77 -7.84 3.90 2.86
N THR A 78 -6.72 3.28 3.21
CA THR A 78 -5.76 2.68 2.28
C THR A 78 -6.40 1.55 1.48
N ARG A 79 -7.19 0.67 2.11
CA ARG A 79 -7.94 -0.36 1.38
C ARG A 79 -8.92 0.26 0.38
N GLY A 80 -9.67 1.26 0.82
CA GLY A 80 -10.62 1.98 -0.02
C GLY A 80 -9.97 2.69 -1.20
N SER A 81 -8.78 3.29 -1.02
CA SER A 81 -8.06 3.94 -2.11
C SER A 81 -7.53 2.94 -3.14
N ILE A 82 -6.97 1.81 -2.70
CA ILE A 82 -6.49 0.74 -3.59
C ILE A 82 -7.62 0.24 -4.50
N ILE A 83 -8.77 -0.11 -3.91
CA ILE A 83 -9.91 -0.62 -4.68
C ILE A 83 -10.42 0.44 -5.65
N TYR A 84 -10.47 1.72 -5.24
CA TYR A 84 -10.88 2.80 -6.14
C TYR A 84 -9.96 2.94 -7.36
N PHE A 85 -8.64 2.95 -7.17
CA PHE A 85 -7.71 3.10 -8.28
C PHE A 85 -7.79 1.92 -9.24
N VAL A 86 -7.94 0.69 -8.74
CA VAL A 86 -8.19 -0.47 -9.61
C VAL A 86 -9.47 -0.29 -10.43
N ILE A 87 -10.55 0.20 -9.82
CA ILE A 87 -11.81 0.46 -10.52
C ILE A 87 -11.65 1.58 -11.56
N ALA A 88 -10.92 2.65 -11.24
CA ALA A 88 -10.67 3.76 -12.15
C ALA A 88 -9.88 3.30 -13.39
N ASP A 89 -8.91 2.40 -13.18
CA ASP A 89 -8.08 1.84 -14.25
C ASP A 89 -8.84 0.87 -15.18
N LEU A 90 -10.00 0.35 -14.77
CA LEU A 90 -10.85 -0.49 -15.63
C LEU A 90 -11.31 0.23 -16.89
N GLY A 91 -11.41 1.57 -16.86
CA GLY A 91 -11.72 2.36 -18.05
C GLY A 91 -10.67 2.23 -19.17
N GLY A 92 -9.44 1.82 -18.83
CA GLY A 92 -8.40 1.47 -19.80
C GLY A 92 -8.56 0.08 -20.42
N VAL A 93 -9.31 -0.82 -19.78
CA VAL A 93 -9.64 -2.15 -20.31
C VAL A 93 -10.80 -2.05 -21.30
N ASP A 94 -11.87 -1.38 -20.89
CA ASP A 94 -13.01 -1.07 -21.75
C ASP A 94 -13.57 0.32 -21.38
N PRO A 95 -13.76 1.24 -22.36
CA PRO A 95 -14.34 2.55 -22.09
C PRO A 95 -15.72 2.52 -21.42
N MET A 96 -16.44 1.40 -21.46
CA MET A 96 -17.72 1.23 -20.75
C MET A 96 -17.56 1.09 -19.24
N TYR A 97 -16.37 0.73 -18.74
CA TYR A 97 -16.10 0.49 -17.31
C TYR A 97 -15.67 1.78 -16.59
N GLN A 98 -16.49 2.82 -16.70
CA GLN A 98 -16.21 4.11 -16.08
C GLN A 98 -17.06 4.32 -14.83
N TYR A 99 -16.39 4.57 -13.71
CA TYR A 99 -17.02 4.88 -12.44
C TYR A 99 -16.48 6.20 -11.89
N SER A 100 -17.38 7.09 -11.46
CA SER A 100 -16.97 8.34 -10.86
C SER A 100 -16.51 8.14 -9.41
N LEU A 101 -15.60 9.01 -8.93
CA LEU A 101 -15.23 9.03 -7.52
C LEU A 101 -16.45 9.25 -6.63
N GLY A 102 -17.39 10.11 -7.03
CA GLY A 102 -18.60 10.37 -6.26
C GLY A 102 -19.48 9.13 -6.08
N TYR A 103 -19.66 8.32 -7.13
CA TYR A 103 -20.35 7.03 -7.02
C TYR A 103 -19.62 6.09 -6.07
N TYR A 104 -18.30 5.94 -6.24
CA TYR A 104 -17.49 5.06 -5.41
C TYR A 104 -17.54 5.48 -3.93
N THR A 105 -17.37 6.77 -3.62
CA THR A 105 -17.43 7.30 -2.25
C THR A 105 -18.79 7.05 -1.62
N ALA A 106 -19.89 7.21 -2.36
CA ALA A 106 -21.23 6.90 -1.86
C ALA A 106 -21.38 5.40 -1.53
N LEU A 107 -20.89 4.52 -2.41
CA LEU A 107 -20.91 3.08 -2.19
C LEU A 107 -20.03 2.66 -1.00
N PHE A 108 -18.83 3.22 -0.88
CA PHE A 108 -17.90 2.95 0.22
C PHE A 108 -18.48 3.41 1.57
N ASN A 109 -19.07 4.62 1.62
CA ASN A 109 -19.74 5.12 2.83
C ASN A 109 -20.92 4.24 3.24
N ARG A 110 -21.67 3.71 2.26
CA ARG A 110 -22.71 2.72 2.53
C ARG A 110 -22.12 1.43 3.12
N CYS A 111 -21.02 0.93 2.59
CA CYS A 111 -20.34 -0.25 3.15
C CYS A 111 -19.88 -0.02 4.60
N ILE A 112 -19.39 1.18 4.91
CA ILE A 112 -19.05 1.55 6.30
C ILE A 112 -20.31 1.52 7.18
N ALA A 113 -21.44 2.06 6.72
CA ALA A 113 -22.67 2.10 7.51
C ALA A 113 -23.30 0.71 7.74
N ASP A 114 -23.29 -0.13 6.70
CA ASP A 114 -23.99 -1.44 6.66
C ASP A 114 -23.14 -2.59 7.23
N SER A 115 -21.82 -2.45 7.32
CA SER A 115 -20.94 -3.47 7.90
C SER A 115 -21.18 -3.68 9.40
N GLN A 116 -20.86 -4.90 9.88
CA GLN A 116 -21.09 -5.29 11.27
C GLN A 116 -20.39 -4.34 12.26
N LYS A 117 -21.17 -3.84 13.21
CA LYS A 117 -20.71 -2.94 14.27
C LYS A 117 -20.24 -3.76 15.47
N THR A 118 -19.10 -3.35 16.04
CA THR A 118 -18.47 -4.00 17.19
C THR A 118 -17.84 -2.91 18.07
N SER A 119 -17.74 -3.16 19.38
CA SER A 119 -17.11 -2.24 20.33
C SER A 119 -15.59 -2.22 20.22
N ASP A 120 -14.99 -3.35 19.84
CA ASP A 120 -13.57 -3.46 19.52
C ASP A 120 -13.28 -2.80 18.16
N LEU A 121 -12.39 -1.81 18.15
CA LEU A 121 -12.06 -1.08 16.93
C LEU A 121 -11.37 -1.97 15.90
N GLU A 122 -10.40 -2.80 16.29
CA GLU A 122 -9.64 -3.62 15.34
C GLU A 122 -10.56 -4.62 14.62
N VAL A 123 -11.46 -5.25 15.38
CA VAL A 123 -12.51 -6.12 14.82
C VAL A 123 -13.44 -5.33 13.91
N ARG A 124 -13.84 -4.12 14.32
CA ARG A 124 -14.67 -3.24 13.50
C ARG A 124 -14.00 -2.87 12.18
N LEU A 125 -12.73 -2.49 12.18
CA LEU A 125 -11.98 -2.11 10.98
C LEU A 125 -11.87 -3.29 10.00
N ARG A 126 -11.58 -4.50 10.52
CA ARG A 126 -11.57 -5.72 9.71
C ARG A 126 -12.93 -6.01 9.08
N ASN A 127 -14.01 -5.91 9.85
CA ASN A 127 -15.37 -6.08 9.34
C ASN A 127 -15.72 -5.07 8.23
N ILE A 128 -15.25 -3.82 8.33
CA ILE A 128 -15.42 -2.83 7.26
C ILE A 128 -14.66 -3.26 6.01
N ILE A 129 -13.38 -3.63 6.17
CA ILE A 129 -12.51 -4.02 5.05
C ILE A 129 -13.09 -5.21 4.30
N ASP A 130 -13.47 -6.27 5.01
CA ASP A 130 -13.97 -7.50 4.40
C ASP A 130 -15.31 -7.26 3.70
N TYR A 131 -16.24 -6.60 4.39
CA TYR A 131 -17.56 -6.29 3.84
C TYR A 131 -17.48 -5.34 2.64
N ALA A 132 -16.70 -4.26 2.74
CA ALA A 132 -16.53 -3.32 1.65
C ALA A 132 -15.88 -3.98 0.43
N THR A 133 -14.84 -4.80 0.64
CA THR A 133 -14.17 -5.52 -0.46
C THR A 133 -15.15 -6.41 -1.20
N GLN A 134 -15.96 -7.20 -0.48
CA GLN A 134 -16.94 -8.09 -1.09
C GLN A 134 -18.05 -7.32 -1.81
N VAL A 135 -18.70 -6.37 -1.13
CA VAL A 135 -19.84 -5.64 -1.68
C VAL A 135 -19.44 -4.80 -2.89
N ILE A 136 -18.28 -4.14 -2.84
CA ILE A 136 -17.78 -3.36 -3.98
C ILE A 136 -17.46 -4.29 -5.14
N TYR A 137 -16.76 -5.40 -4.89
CA TYR A 137 -16.48 -6.40 -5.91
C TYR A 137 -17.76 -6.88 -6.61
N GLU A 138 -18.77 -7.29 -5.85
CA GLU A 138 -20.05 -7.75 -6.40
C GLU A 138 -20.78 -6.66 -7.19
N ASN A 139 -20.74 -5.41 -6.72
CA ASN A 139 -21.41 -4.29 -7.42
C ASN A 139 -20.73 -3.98 -8.76
N ILE A 140 -19.40 -3.96 -8.81
CA ILE A 140 -18.66 -3.69 -10.04
C ILE A 140 -18.78 -4.87 -11.01
N CYS A 141 -18.67 -6.12 -10.53
CA CYS A 141 -18.80 -7.32 -11.35
C CYS A 141 -20.18 -7.48 -12.03
N ARG A 142 -21.23 -6.83 -11.54
CA ARG A 142 -22.54 -6.79 -12.24
C ARG A 142 -22.49 -6.00 -13.54
N GLY A 143 -21.55 -5.04 -13.66
CA GLY A 143 -21.35 -4.22 -14.85
C GLY A 143 -20.25 -4.73 -15.78
N LEU A 144 -19.48 -5.75 -15.37
CA LEU A 144 -18.37 -6.30 -16.14
C LEU A 144 -18.81 -7.48 -17.01
N PHE A 145 -18.22 -7.61 -18.20
CA PHE A 145 -18.27 -8.85 -18.97
C PHE A 145 -17.56 -9.97 -18.22
N GLU A 146 -18.02 -11.21 -18.40
CA GLU A 146 -17.46 -12.39 -17.72
C GLU A 146 -15.95 -12.54 -17.93
N LYS A 147 -15.47 -12.24 -19.15
CA LYS A 147 -14.05 -12.28 -19.52
C LYS A 147 -13.16 -11.34 -18.67
N ASP A 148 -13.72 -10.26 -18.14
CA ASP A 148 -12.96 -9.22 -17.43
C ASP A 148 -13.06 -9.36 -15.90
N LYS A 149 -13.94 -10.22 -15.39
CA LYS A 149 -14.12 -10.43 -13.94
C LYS A 149 -12.87 -10.99 -13.27
N LEU A 150 -12.20 -11.95 -13.91
CA LEU A 150 -10.96 -12.52 -13.40
C LEU A 150 -9.85 -11.47 -13.38
N LEU A 151 -9.74 -10.66 -14.44
CA LEU A 151 -8.78 -9.57 -14.48
C LEU A 151 -9.00 -8.59 -13.31
N PHE A 152 -10.25 -8.22 -13.06
CA PHE A 152 -10.59 -7.33 -11.95
C PHE A 152 -10.27 -7.95 -10.58
N SER A 153 -10.70 -9.19 -10.32
CA SER A 153 -10.46 -9.86 -9.03
C SER A 153 -8.95 -10.04 -8.77
N SER A 154 -8.20 -10.48 -9.78
CA SER A 154 -6.74 -10.60 -9.70
C SER A 154 -6.07 -9.25 -9.49
N SER A 155 -6.50 -8.19 -10.18
CA SER A 155 -5.92 -6.85 -10.01
C SER A 155 -6.14 -6.29 -8.60
N VAL A 156 -7.33 -6.46 -8.03
CA VAL A 156 -7.61 -6.10 -6.64
C VAL A 156 -6.70 -6.88 -5.69
N CYS A 157 -6.59 -8.20 -5.87
CA CYS A 157 -5.72 -9.05 -5.06
C CYS A 157 -4.25 -8.63 -5.12
N PHE A 158 -3.70 -8.45 -6.34
CA PHE A 158 -2.30 -8.05 -6.52
C PHE A 158 -2.00 -6.69 -5.91
N GLN A 159 -2.85 -5.68 -6.09
CA GLN A 159 -2.60 -4.36 -5.51
C GLN A 159 -2.69 -4.37 -3.98
N ILE A 160 -3.56 -5.20 -3.41
CA ILE A 160 -3.62 -5.44 -1.96
C ILE A 160 -2.31 -6.06 -1.45
N LEU A 161 -1.81 -7.10 -2.12
CA LEU A 161 -0.59 -7.80 -1.73
C LEU A 161 0.66 -6.93 -1.91
N ARG A 162 0.72 -6.15 -3.00
CA ARG A 162 1.79 -5.17 -3.24
C ARG A 162 1.80 -4.08 -2.17
N ASN A 163 0.63 -3.55 -1.79
CA ASN A 163 0.56 -2.57 -0.70
C ASN A 163 0.98 -3.16 0.66
N ALA A 164 0.72 -4.45 0.88
CA ALA A 164 1.17 -5.17 2.07
C ALA A 164 2.66 -5.57 2.03
N GLY A 165 3.39 -5.25 0.95
CA GLY A 165 4.79 -5.63 0.78
C GLY A 165 5.03 -7.12 0.51
N LYS A 166 3.98 -7.88 0.21
CA LYS A 166 4.04 -9.33 -0.04
C LYS A 166 4.43 -9.70 -1.47
N ILE A 167 4.35 -8.73 -2.37
CA ILE A 167 4.83 -8.83 -3.75
C ILE A 167 5.76 -7.66 -3.95
N ARG A 168 7.03 -7.96 -4.22
CA ARG A 168 8.04 -6.94 -4.49
C ARG A 168 7.89 -6.42 -5.92
N ASP A 169 8.39 -5.21 -6.17
CA ASP A 169 8.25 -4.58 -7.49
C ASP A 169 9.07 -5.30 -8.59
N ASP A 170 10.19 -5.92 -8.23
CA ASP A 170 10.99 -6.78 -9.13
C ASP A 170 10.22 -8.05 -9.53
N GLU A 171 9.61 -8.75 -8.56
CA GLU A 171 8.74 -9.91 -8.80
C GLU A 171 7.54 -9.52 -9.67
N TRP A 172 6.88 -8.41 -9.35
CA TRP A 172 5.75 -7.89 -10.12
C TRP A 172 6.13 -7.54 -11.57
N ASN A 173 7.27 -6.87 -11.76
CA ASN A 173 7.74 -6.53 -13.10
C ASN A 173 8.12 -7.78 -13.90
N MET A 174 8.74 -8.79 -13.25
CA MET A 174 9.02 -10.07 -13.89
C MET A 174 7.72 -10.76 -14.33
N PHE A 175 6.70 -10.78 -13.46
CA PHE A 175 5.41 -11.39 -13.76
C PHE A 175 4.67 -10.71 -14.92
N VAL A 176 4.61 -9.37 -14.95
CA VAL A 176 3.83 -8.63 -15.94
C VAL A 176 4.58 -8.39 -17.26
N ARG A 177 5.89 -8.15 -17.20
CA ARG A 177 6.70 -7.71 -18.36
C ARG A 177 7.68 -8.76 -18.84
N GLY A 178 7.96 -9.78 -18.01
CA GLY A 178 9.05 -10.71 -18.25
C GLY A 178 10.43 -10.05 -18.10
N PRO A 179 11.50 -10.75 -18.52
CA PRO A 179 12.87 -10.32 -18.27
C PRO A 179 13.36 -9.19 -19.20
N GLY A 180 12.54 -8.73 -20.14
CA GLY A 180 12.96 -7.70 -21.10
C GLY A 180 14.18 -8.14 -21.92
N ALA A 181 15.23 -7.32 -21.96
CA ALA A 181 16.49 -7.68 -22.61
C ALA A 181 17.30 -8.65 -21.74
N VAL A 182 17.85 -9.67 -22.39
CA VAL A 182 18.58 -10.76 -21.75
C VAL A 182 19.89 -11.01 -22.46
N ASP A 183 20.99 -11.11 -21.71
CA ASP A 183 22.29 -11.52 -22.27
C ASP A 183 22.36 -13.04 -22.35
N ARG A 184 22.06 -13.57 -23.53
CA ARG A 184 22.10 -15.02 -23.79
C ARG A 184 23.51 -15.59 -23.76
N ALA A 185 24.57 -14.77 -23.88
CA ALA A 185 25.94 -15.25 -23.85
C ALA A 185 26.38 -15.64 -22.43
N SER A 186 25.83 -15.01 -21.40
CA SER A 186 26.10 -15.32 -20.00
C SER A 186 25.18 -16.41 -19.43
N MET A 187 24.18 -16.87 -20.19
CA MET A 187 23.20 -17.84 -19.71
C MET A 187 23.65 -19.28 -19.94
N PRO A 188 23.25 -20.22 -19.06
CA PRO A 188 23.45 -21.63 -19.33
C PRO A 188 22.72 -22.04 -20.62
N PRO A 189 23.29 -22.99 -21.41
CA PRO A 189 22.63 -23.47 -22.61
C PRO A 189 21.30 -24.16 -22.24
N ASN A 190 20.29 -23.97 -23.09
CA ASN A 190 19.01 -24.63 -22.91
C ASN A 190 19.19 -26.16 -23.05
N PRO A 191 18.89 -26.95 -22.02
CA PRO A 191 19.06 -28.40 -22.06
C PRO A 191 18.07 -29.09 -23.00
N HIS A 192 16.87 -28.51 -23.20
CA HIS A 192 15.79 -29.10 -24.03
C HIS A 192 15.14 -28.06 -24.94
N PRO A 193 15.80 -27.68 -26.06
CA PRO A 193 15.25 -26.73 -27.02
C PRO A 193 13.93 -27.17 -27.66
N ASP A 194 13.68 -28.48 -27.75
CA ASP A 194 12.46 -29.05 -28.35
C ASP A 194 11.22 -28.87 -27.46
N ASN A 195 11.41 -28.84 -26.13
CA ASN A 195 10.32 -28.76 -25.14
C ASN A 195 10.20 -27.37 -24.51
N ILE A 196 11.33 -26.66 -24.35
CA ILE A 196 11.40 -25.35 -23.74
C ILE A 196 11.84 -24.35 -24.81
N PRO A 197 10.92 -23.52 -25.35
CA PRO A 197 11.28 -22.49 -26.31
C PRO A 197 12.28 -21.48 -25.72
N ALA A 198 13.13 -20.90 -26.57
CA ALA A 198 14.13 -19.93 -26.13
C ALA A 198 13.58 -18.78 -25.27
N PRO A 199 12.41 -18.15 -25.57
CA PRO A 199 11.84 -17.13 -24.69
C PRO A 199 11.45 -17.63 -23.29
N MET A 200 11.02 -18.89 -23.18
CA MET A 200 10.70 -19.50 -21.89
C MET A 200 11.97 -19.78 -21.09
N TRP A 201 13.04 -20.23 -21.76
CA TRP A 201 14.35 -20.40 -21.13
C TRP A 201 14.95 -19.07 -20.65
N ASP A 202 14.78 -18.00 -21.44
CA ASP A 202 15.17 -16.64 -21.07
C ASP A 202 14.45 -16.20 -19.77
N ILE A 203 13.17 -16.52 -19.61
CA ILE A 203 12.40 -16.24 -18.39
C ILE A 203 12.96 -17.04 -17.21
N ILE A 204 13.10 -18.37 -17.33
CA ILE A 204 13.59 -19.25 -16.25
C ILE A 204 14.94 -18.76 -15.72
N CYS A 205 15.90 -18.53 -16.62
CA CYS A 205 17.24 -18.09 -16.23
C CYS A 205 17.24 -16.69 -15.62
N ALA A 206 16.40 -15.78 -16.13
CA ALA A 206 16.32 -14.43 -15.59
C ALA A 206 15.60 -14.39 -14.24
N THR A 207 14.58 -15.22 -14.02
CA THR A 207 13.89 -15.37 -12.73
C THR A 207 14.88 -15.83 -11.67
N GLU A 208 15.66 -16.88 -11.94
CA GLU A 208 16.69 -17.37 -11.01
C GLU A 208 17.79 -16.33 -10.73
N ALA A 209 18.24 -15.60 -11.75
CA ALA A 209 19.35 -14.66 -11.61
C ALA A 209 18.96 -13.32 -10.98
N ARG A 210 17.73 -12.83 -11.20
CA ARG A 210 17.30 -11.48 -10.82
C ARG A 210 16.46 -11.43 -9.55
N LEU A 211 15.73 -12.51 -9.22
CA LEU A 211 14.94 -12.59 -8.00
C LEU A 211 15.80 -13.16 -6.88
N VAL A 212 16.81 -12.38 -6.48
CA VAL A 212 17.70 -12.65 -5.35
C VAL A 212 17.63 -11.47 -4.40
N TYR A 213 17.35 -11.75 -3.13
CA TYR A 213 17.10 -10.76 -2.09
C TYR A 213 18.23 -10.78 -1.06
N ASP A 214 18.63 -9.60 -0.59
CA ASP A 214 19.56 -9.48 0.52
C ASP A 214 18.80 -9.70 1.85
N HIS A 215 19.43 -10.35 2.83
CA HIS A 215 18.80 -10.69 4.12
C HIS A 215 18.66 -9.47 5.07
N THR A 216 18.99 -8.26 4.63
CA THR A 216 19.14 -7.10 5.49
C THR A 216 17.83 -6.44 5.94
N ASP A 217 16.67 -6.89 5.45
CA ASP A 217 15.37 -6.29 5.77
C ASP A 217 14.59 -7.03 6.87
N VAL A 218 15.20 -8.00 7.56
CA VAL A 218 14.56 -8.70 8.68
C VAL A 218 14.70 -7.87 9.95
N VAL A 219 13.61 -7.21 10.36
CA VAL A 219 13.48 -6.60 11.69
C VAL A 219 13.51 -7.73 12.73
N GLU A 220 14.53 -7.76 13.59
CA GLU A 220 14.63 -8.73 14.69
C GLU A 220 13.40 -8.64 15.61
N GLY A 221 12.61 -9.72 15.73
CA GLY A 221 11.59 -9.86 16.77
C GLY A 221 10.18 -10.25 16.31
N GLU A 222 9.86 -10.23 15.02
CA GLU A 222 8.58 -10.76 14.52
C GLU A 222 8.66 -12.26 14.18
N PRO A 223 7.59 -13.06 14.41
CA PRO A 223 7.54 -14.43 13.93
C PRO A 223 7.75 -14.45 12.41
N ARG A 224 8.55 -15.38 11.88
CA ARG A 224 8.68 -15.59 10.43
C ARG A 224 7.28 -15.76 9.83
N ASP A 225 6.82 -14.78 9.05
CA ASP A 225 5.64 -14.92 8.22
C ASP A 225 5.88 -16.16 7.33
N PRO A 226 4.94 -17.13 7.22
CA PRO A 226 5.05 -18.20 6.22
C PRO A 226 5.20 -17.68 4.77
N LEU A 227 4.98 -16.38 4.54
CA LEU A 227 5.23 -15.67 3.27
C LEU A 227 6.58 -14.93 3.23
N SER A 228 7.44 -15.12 4.24
CA SER A 228 8.81 -14.60 4.27
C SER A 228 9.56 -15.06 3.03
N HIS A 229 10.03 -14.11 2.22
CA HIS A 229 10.84 -14.42 1.05
C HIS A 229 12.13 -15.13 1.46
N ASP A 230 12.38 -16.32 0.92
CA ASP A 230 13.73 -16.90 0.91
C ASP A 230 14.65 -15.94 0.12
N ALA A 231 15.94 -15.83 0.47
CA ALA A 231 16.86 -14.92 -0.20
C ALA A 231 17.08 -15.25 -1.67
N ALA A 232 16.83 -16.48 -2.09
CA ALA A 232 16.90 -16.85 -3.51
C ALA A 232 15.88 -17.96 -3.80
N PRO A 233 14.59 -17.61 -3.92
CA PRO A 233 13.49 -18.59 -3.96
C PRO A 233 13.60 -19.53 -5.17
N PHE A 234 14.14 -19.03 -6.29
CA PHE A 234 14.28 -19.79 -7.55
C PHE A 234 15.69 -20.37 -7.76
N LYS A 235 16.55 -20.36 -6.74
CA LYS A 235 17.93 -20.85 -6.87
C LYS A 235 17.96 -22.34 -7.21
N GLY A 236 18.70 -22.70 -8.24
CA GLY A 236 18.83 -24.05 -8.74
C GLY A 236 17.76 -24.47 -9.75
N LEU A 237 16.83 -23.58 -10.14
CA LEU A 237 15.78 -23.89 -11.10
C LEU A 237 16.33 -24.29 -12.48
N ALA A 238 17.26 -23.53 -13.05
CA ALA A 238 17.87 -23.88 -14.33
C ALA A 238 18.67 -25.18 -14.23
N ALA A 239 19.32 -25.42 -13.09
CA ALA A 239 20.10 -26.64 -12.85
C ALA A 239 19.21 -27.88 -12.72
N SER A 240 18.06 -27.79 -12.03
CA SER A 240 17.13 -28.92 -11.90
C SER A 240 16.53 -29.35 -13.23
N LEU A 241 16.34 -28.40 -14.16
CA LEU A 241 15.87 -28.70 -15.51
C LEU A 241 16.94 -29.37 -16.38
N GLN A 242 18.23 -29.18 -16.07
CA GLN A 242 19.34 -29.82 -16.79
C GLN A 242 19.57 -31.28 -16.34
N THR A 243 19.34 -31.59 -15.06
CA THR A 243 19.60 -32.93 -14.51
C THR A 243 18.53 -33.96 -14.87
N ASP A 244 17.28 -33.54 -15.04
CA ASP A 244 16.13 -34.45 -14.99
C ASP A 244 15.80 -35.19 -16.30
N TYR A 245 16.38 -34.79 -17.42
CA TYR A 245 16.13 -35.40 -18.74
C TYR A 245 17.34 -36.20 -19.27
N GLY A 246 18.33 -36.46 -18.42
CA GLY A 246 19.52 -37.23 -18.77
C GLY A 246 19.24 -38.72 -18.97
N GLY A 247 18.83 -39.12 -20.18
CA GLY A 247 19.15 -40.39 -20.85
C GLY A 247 18.77 -41.75 -20.22
N ASN A 248 18.25 -41.82 -19.00
CA ASN A 248 18.10 -43.09 -18.25
C ASN A 248 16.66 -43.63 -18.15
N GLY A 249 15.74 -43.20 -19.01
CA GLY A 249 14.37 -43.75 -19.07
C GLY A 249 13.52 -43.53 -17.82
N VAL A 250 13.94 -42.66 -16.91
CA VAL A 250 13.13 -42.15 -15.79
C VAL A 250 12.43 -40.88 -16.29
N GLU A 251 11.11 -40.82 -16.17
CA GLU A 251 10.33 -39.63 -16.54
C GLU A 251 10.76 -38.44 -15.66
N SER A 252 11.11 -37.33 -16.30
CA SER A 252 11.49 -36.10 -15.61
C SER A 252 10.31 -35.58 -14.78
N PRO A 253 10.49 -35.29 -13.46
CA PRO A 253 9.45 -34.69 -12.63
C PRO A 253 8.89 -33.39 -13.23
N TRP A 254 9.76 -32.58 -13.84
CA TRP A 254 9.35 -31.37 -14.57
C TRP A 254 8.54 -31.68 -15.82
N ALA A 255 8.89 -32.74 -16.58
CA ALA A 255 8.08 -33.16 -17.73
C ALA A 255 6.68 -33.58 -17.29
N THR A 256 6.59 -34.41 -16.25
CA THR A 256 5.31 -34.93 -15.73
C THR A 256 4.46 -33.78 -15.18
N TRP A 257 5.07 -32.86 -14.42
CA TRP A 257 4.39 -31.69 -13.91
C TRP A 257 3.90 -30.78 -15.04
N MET A 258 4.75 -30.43 -16.01
CA MET A 258 4.36 -29.56 -17.15
C MET A 258 3.26 -30.17 -18.03
N LEU A 259 3.18 -31.49 -18.11
CA LEU A 259 2.15 -32.20 -18.86
C LEU A 259 0.89 -32.52 -18.02
N SER A 260 0.90 -32.21 -16.72
CA SER A 260 -0.26 -32.43 -15.86
C SER A 260 -1.43 -31.53 -16.28
N SER A 261 -2.65 -32.06 -16.19
CA SER A 261 -3.87 -31.27 -16.38
C SER A 261 -4.11 -30.25 -15.27
N SER A 262 -3.39 -30.37 -14.15
CA SER A 262 -3.64 -29.66 -12.90
C SER A 262 -2.40 -28.96 -12.33
N VAL A 263 -1.51 -28.51 -13.22
CA VAL A 263 -0.25 -27.78 -12.93
C VAL A 263 -0.39 -26.75 -11.81
N MET A 264 -1.45 -25.95 -11.81
CA MET A 264 -1.66 -24.85 -10.86
C MET A 264 -2.06 -25.29 -9.43
N SER A 265 -2.34 -26.58 -9.23
CA SER A 265 -2.72 -27.15 -7.94
C SER A 265 -1.73 -28.19 -7.42
N GLU A 266 -0.79 -28.60 -8.26
CA GLU A 266 0.25 -29.55 -7.90
C GLU A 266 1.48 -28.80 -7.35
N PRO A 267 2.12 -29.31 -6.28
CA PRO A 267 3.32 -28.70 -5.73
C PRO A 267 4.45 -28.69 -6.77
N LEU A 268 5.35 -27.71 -6.67
CA LEU A 268 6.49 -27.63 -7.56
C LEU A 268 7.42 -28.85 -7.37
N PRO A 269 8.04 -29.37 -8.43
CA PRO A 269 9.01 -30.45 -8.30
C PRO A 269 10.23 -30.07 -7.46
N GLY A 270 10.68 -31.00 -6.62
CA GLY A 270 11.93 -30.89 -5.87
C GLY A 270 11.89 -29.89 -4.72
N ALA A 271 13.06 -29.31 -4.39
CA ALA A 271 13.23 -28.42 -3.24
C ALA A 271 12.60 -27.02 -3.44
N LEU A 272 12.18 -26.69 -4.67
CA LEU A 272 11.60 -25.38 -5.00
C LEU A 272 10.25 -25.14 -4.31
N ASN A 273 9.48 -26.20 -4.05
CA ASN A 273 8.19 -26.06 -3.38
C ASN A 273 8.31 -25.52 -1.95
N ASP A 274 9.46 -25.71 -1.30
CA ASP A 274 9.69 -25.26 0.07
C ASP A 274 10.29 -23.84 0.13
N THR A 275 10.81 -23.33 -0.99
CA THR A 275 11.49 -22.01 -1.07
C THR A 275 10.61 -20.91 -1.65
N VAL A 276 9.58 -21.26 -2.42
CA VAL A 276 8.65 -20.29 -3.02
C VAL A 276 7.45 -20.00 -2.11
N ASN A 277 6.93 -18.78 -2.18
CA ASN A 277 5.67 -18.39 -1.54
C ASN A 277 4.47 -18.55 -2.51
N PHE A 278 3.26 -18.19 -2.08
CA PHE A 278 2.04 -18.34 -2.91
C PHE A 278 2.04 -17.53 -4.22
N PHE A 279 2.74 -16.39 -4.28
CA PHE A 279 2.81 -15.58 -5.49
C PHE A 279 3.88 -16.08 -6.48
N GLN A 280 4.98 -16.61 -5.93
CA GLN A 280 6.14 -17.14 -6.67
C GLN A 280 5.85 -18.52 -7.27
#